data_AF-A0A838VFK2-F1
#
_entry.id   AF-A0A838VFK2-F1
#
_cell.length_a   1.000
_cell.length_b   1.000
_cell.length_c   1.000
_cell.angle_alpha   90.00
_cell.angle_beta   90.00
_cell.angle_gamma   90.00
#
_symmetry.space_group_name_H-M   'P 1'
#
loop_
_entity.id
_entity.type
_entity.pdbx_description
1 polymer ?
#
loop_
_entity_poly.entity_id
_entity_poly.type
_entity_poly.pdbx_seq_one_letter_code
_entity_poly.pdbx_strand_id
1 'polypeptide(L)'
;MLKGSSGQGRNVLIFVADGLRPSSVNPTDAPTLSSLRESGVNFTNSHSLFPTFTTPNASAIATGHYLGDTGDFSNTIYTGYPVFNGTNTPFIENDPVLGDIDNHFGGNYLNEETLLAYARQNGYHTAA
;
A
#
# COMPACT_ATOMS: atom_id res chain seq x y z
N MET A 1 3.94 -14.00 39.48
CA MET A 1 3.15 -12.77 39.26
C MET A 1 4.14 -11.64 38.97
N LEU A 2 4.40 -11.36 37.70
CA LEU A 2 5.32 -10.28 37.31
C LEU A 2 4.49 -9.04 37.02
N LYS A 3 4.75 -8.01 37.82
CA LYS A 3 4.21 -6.65 37.74
C LYS A 3 4.48 -6.05 36.35
N GLY A 4 3.45 -5.49 35.72
CA GLY A 4 3.62 -4.64 34.56
C GLY A 4 4.29 -3.30 34.91
N SER A 5 5.02 -2.72 33.95
CA SER A 5 5.51 -1.34 34.01
C SER A 5 5.50 -0.66 32.65
N SER A 6 4.79 0.48 32.59
CA SER A 6 4.98 1.68 31.75
C SER A 6 5.03 1.53 30.22
N GLY A 7 3.87 1.76 29.56
CA GLY A 7 3.72 2.40 28.25
C GLY A 7 4.65 1.96 27.12
N GLN A 8 4.72 0.66 26.82
CA GLN A 8 5.40 0.17 25.62
C GLN A 8 4.68 0.71 24.38
N GLY A 9 5.37 1.53 23.58
CA GLY A 9 4.86 1.95 22.26
C GLY A 9 4.46 0.72 21.44
N ARG A 10 3.28 0.76 20.83
CA ARG A 10 2.82 -0.31 19.94
C ARG A 10 3.43 -0.07 18.56
N ASN A 11 4.13 -1.06 18.02
CA ASN A 11 4.57 -1.05 16.63
C ASN A 11 3.45 -1.60 15.75
N VAL A 12 3.30 -1.04 14.55
CA VAL A 12 2.36 -1.51 13.54
C VAL A 12 3.16 -1.98 12.33
N LEU A 13 2.89 -3.21 11.88
CA LEU A 13 3.44 -3.76 10.65
C LEU A 13 2.30 -3.96 9.65
N ILE A 14 2.45 -3.38 8.47
CA ILE A 14 1.56 -3.61 7.34
C ILE A 14 2.32 -4.50 6.37
N PHE A 15 1.86 -5.73 6.22
CA PHE A 15 2.45 -6.71 5.32
C PHE A 15 1.52 -6.91 4.12
N VAL A 16 2.03 -6.62 2.93
CA VAL A 16 1.32 -6.79 1.66
C VAL A 16 1.97 -7.92 0.88
N ALA A 17 1.22 -9.00 0.64
CA ALA A 17 1.63 -10.07 -0.25
C ALA A 17 0.94 -9.89 -1.61
N ASP A 18 1.70 -9.43 -2.60
CA ASP A 18 1.15 -9.19 -3.94
C ASP A 18 0.65 -10.50 -4.59
N GLY A 19 -0.49 -10.42 -5.27
CA GLY A 19 -1.14 -11.56 -5.93
C GLY A 19 -1.65 -12.66 -5.00
N LEU A 20 -1.61 -12.49 -3.67
CA LEU A 20 -2.07 -13.50 -2.72
C LEU A 20 -3.60 -13.62 -2.73
N ARG A 21 -4.11 -14.66 -3.39
CA ARG A 21 -5.54 -14.96 -3.42
C ARG A 21 -5.99 -15.55 -2.06
N PRO A 22 -7.16 -15.15 -1.52
CA PRO A 22 -7.64 -15.69 -0.25
C PRO A 22 -7.75 -17.22 -0.19
N SER A 23 -8.14 -17.85 -1.32
CA SER A 23 -8.26 -19.30 -1.45
C SER A 23 -6.91 -20.03 -1.39
N SER A 24 -5.80 -19.35 -1.64
CA SER A 24 -4.46 -19.93 -1.56
C SER A 24 -3.95 -20.03 -0.11
N VAL A 25 -4.61 -19.39 0.86
CA VAL A 25 -4.25 -19.47 2.28
C VAL A 25 -4.92 -20.68 2.92
N ASN A 26 -4.16 -21.76 3.10
CA ASN A 26 -4.62 -22.99 3.73
C ASN A 26 -3.52 -23.66 4.59
N PRO A 27 -3.86 -24.60 5.48
CA PRO A 27 -2.88 -25.23 6.38
C PRO A 27 -1.77 -26.02 5.69
N THR A 28 -1.95 -26.44 4.45
CA THR A 28 -0.96 -27.22 3.70
C THR A 28 0.05 -26.32 3.00
N ASP A 29 -0.44 -25.34 2.22
CA ASP A 29 0.41 -24.52 1.35
C ASP A 29 0.91 -23.24 2.03
N ALA A 30 0.15 -22.71 2.99
CA ALA A 30 0.45 -21.46 3.69
C ALA A 30 0.17 -21.56 5.21
N PRO A 31 0.80 -22.52 5.93
CA PRO A 31 0.47 -22.84 7.32
C PRO A 31 0.57 -21.64 8.26
N THR A 32 1.60 -20.79 8.12
CA THR A 32 1.79 -19.59 8.95
C THR A 32 0.67 -18.57 8.73
N LEU A 33 0.30 -18.30 7.47
CA LEU A 33 -0.78 -17.36 7.14
C LEU A 33 -2.15 -17.91 7.58
N SER A 34 -2.38 -19.22 7.46
CA SER A 34 -3.61 -19.84 7.97
C SER A 34 -3.72 -19.68 9.48
N SER A 35 -2.63 -19.95 10.22
CA SER A 35 -2.59 -19.80 11.68
C SER A 35 -2.82 -18.34 12.12
N LEU A 36 -2.22 -17.37 11.43
CA LEU A 36 -2.46 -15.94 11.69
C LEU A 36 -3.91 -15.56 11.45
N ARG A 37 -4.52 -16.05 10.36
CA ARG A 37 -5.94 -15.82 10.05
C ARG A 37 -6.87 -16.42 11.11
N GLU A 38 -6.56 -17.61 11.60
CA GLU A 38 -7.37 -18.34 12.59
C GLU A 38 -7.26 -17.75 14.00
N SER A 39 -6.07 -17.25 14.37
CA SER A 39 -5.82 -16.65 15.69
C SER A 39 -6.07 -15.14 15.76
N GLY A 40 -6.28 -14.50 14.61
CA GLY A 40 -6.48 -13.06 14.47
C GLY A 40 -7.90 -12.67 14.06
N VAL A 41 -8.03 -11.48 13.46
CA VAL A 41 -9.27 -10.99 12.86
C VAL A 41 -9.21 -11.21 11.36
N ASN A 42 -10.20 -11.91 10.82
CA ASN A 42 -10.30 -12.22 9.39
C ASN A 42 -11.51 -11.50 8.75
N PHE A 43 -11.25 -10.67 7.75
CA PHE A 43 -12.28 -10.02 6.95
C PHE A 43 -12.63 -10.90 5.75
N THR A 44 -13.69 -11.72 5.87
CA THR A 44 -14.10 -12.69 4.86
C THR A 44 -14.70 -12.08 3.59
N ASN A 45 -15.05 -10.79 3.62
CA ASN A 45 -15.64 -10.06 2.50
C ASN A 45 -14.77 -8.86 2.09
N SER A 46 -13.43 -9.01 2.15
CA SER A 46 -12.48 -8.02 1.64
C SER A 46 -12.34 -8.17 0.13
N HIS A 47 -12.37 -7.05 -0.60
CA HIS A 47 -12.27 -7.01 -2.06
C HIS A 47 -11.23 -6.02 -2.51
N SER A 48 -10.53 -6.34 -3.59
CA SER A 48 -9.68 -5.39 -4.31
C SER A 48 -10.50 -4.29 -4.94
N LEU A 49 -9.87 -3.14 -5.17
CA LEU A 49 -10.43 -2.12 -6.04
C LEU A 49 -10.44 -2.60 -7.49
N PHE A 50 -11.37 -2.05 -8.26
CA PHE A 50 -11.37 -2.19 -9.72
C PHE A 50 -10.70 -0.95 -10.34
N PRO A 51 -9.73 -1.14 -11.27
CA PRO A 51 -9.19 -2.41 -11.74
C PRO A 51 -8.24 -3.10 -10.73
N THR A 52 -8.17 -4.43 -10.78
CA THR A 52 -7.39 -5.24 -9.82
C THR A 52 -5.90 -5.30 -10.21
N PHE A 53 -5.26 -4.13 -10.28
CA PHE A 53 -3.82 -3.99 -10.50
C PHE A 53 -3.09 -3.59 -9.22
N THR A 54 -1.77 -3.81 -9.22
CA THR A 54 -0.87 -3.60 -8.08
C THR A 54 -0.91 -2.16 -7.56
N THR A 55 -0.62 -1.17 -8.41
CA THR A 55 -0.48 0.23 -8.00
C THR A 55 -1.82 0.88 -7.59
N PRO A 56 -2.96 0.64 -8.27
CA PRO A 56 -4.26 1.08 -7.78
C PRO A 56 -4.60 0.56 -6.37
N ASN A 57 -4.39 -0.74 -6.11
CA ASN A 57 -4.68 -1.31 -4.79
C ASN A 57 -3.69 -0.83 -3.73
N ALA A 58 -2.42 -0.62 -4.11
CA ALA A 58 -1.41 -0.04 -3.22
C ALA A 58 -1.78 1.39 -2.81
N SER A 59 -2.27 2.21 -3.75
CA SER A 59 -2.70 3.59 -3.47
C SER A 59 -3.82 3.63 -2.42
N ALA A 60 -4.78 2.70 -2.51
CA ALA A 60 -5.89 2.61 -1.57
C ALA A 60 -5.47 2.10 -0.19
N ILE A 61 -4.53 1.14 -0.12
CA ILE A 61 -3.94 0.71 1.16
C ILE A 61 -3.17 1.87 1.82
N ALA A 62 -2.44 2.65 1.01
CA ALA A 62 -1.61 3.74 1.50
C ALA A 62 -2.44 4.91 2.03
N THR A 63 -3.59 5.22 1.41
CA THR A 63 -4.34 6.47 1.66
C THR A 63 -5.73 6.26 2.27
N GLY A 64 -6.32 5.07 2.10
CA GLY A 64 -7.73 4.81 2.41
C GLY A 64 -8.72 5.39 1.40
N HIS A 65 -8.24 6.01 0.32
CA HIS A 65 -9.07 6.64 -0.70
C HIS A 65 -9.31 5.74 -1.92
N TYR A 66 -10.37 6.03 -2.67
CA TYR A 66 -10.63 5.36 -3.96
C TYR A 66 -9.82 6.03 -5.08
N LEU A 67 -9.73 5.35 -6.23
CA LEU A 67 -8.89 5.77 -7.35
C LEU A 67 -9.28 7.14 -7.93
N GLY A 68 -10.53 7.56 -7.74
CA GLY A 68 -10.99 8.90 -8.14
C GLY A 68 -10.28 10.04 -7.40
N ASP A 69 -9.83 9.78 -6.18
CA ASP A 69 -9.11 10.75 -5.36
C ASP A 69 -7.60 10.62 -5.59
N THR A 70 -7.08 9.38 -5.65
CA THR A 70 -5.63 9.13 -5.78
C THR A 70 -5.09 9.33 -7.20
N GLY A 71 -5.95 9.20 -8.22
CA GLY A 71 -5.55 9.27 -9.63
C GLY A 71 -4.77 8.05 -10.16
N ASP A 72 -4.50 7.04 -9.31
CA ASP A 72 -3.74 5.84 -9.67
C ASP A 72 -4.68 4.75 -10.21
N PHE A 73 -4.96 4.78 -11.51
CA PHE A 73 -5.95 3.89 -12.14
C PHE A 73 -5.36 2.60 -12.74
N SER A 74 -4.04 2.47 -12.85
CA SER A 74 -3.40 1.35 -13.57
C SER A 74 -1.90 1.30 -13.29
N ASN A 75 -1.26 0.15 -13.52
CA ASN A 75 0.20 0.07 -13.52
C ASN A 75 0.85 0.83 -14.70
N THR A 76 0.05 1.28 -15.67
CA THR A 76 0.44 2.22 -16.72
C THR A 76 -0.60 3.33 -16.81
N ILE A 77 -0.21 4.57 -16.49
CA ILE A 77 -1.10 5.74 -16.43
C ILE A 77 -0.67 6.83 -17.41
N TYR A 78 -1.63 7.62 -17.91
CA TYR A 78 -1.30 8.84 -18.64
C TYR A 78 -0.90 9.94 -17.66
N THR A 79 0.36 10.36 -17.69
CA THR A 79 0.95 11.33 -16.74
C THR A 79 0.75 12.79 -17.15
N GLY A 80 0.29 13.05 -18.38
CA GLY A 80 0.15 14.42 -18.90
C GLY A 80 1.45 15.08 -19.36
N TYR A 81 2.60 14.42 -19.18
CA TYR A 81 3.92 14.89 -19.61
C TYR A 81 4.85 13.69 -19.90
N PRO A 82 5.92 13.85 -20.70
CA PRO A 82 6.82 12.75 -21.01
C PRO A 82 7.78 12.47 -19.84
N VAL A 83 7.61 11.33 -19.18
CA VAL A 83 8.51 10.89 -18.09
C VAL A 83 9.91 10.64 -18.65
N PHE A 84 10.92 11.30 -18.07
CA PHE A 84 12.30 11.32 -18.58
C PHE A 84 12.44 11.68 -20.08
N ASN A 85 11.56 12.55 -20.62
CA ASN A 85 11.46 12.83 -22.07
C ASN A 85 11.13 11.59 -22.92
N GLY A 86 10.56 10.55 -22.31
CA GLY A 86 10.16 9.31 -22.95
C GLY A 86 8.67 9.30 -23.30
N THR A 87 7.92 8.42 -22.63
CA THR A 87 6.48 8.21 -22.88
C THR A 87 5.63 9.00 -21.89
N ASN A 88 4.43 9.40 -22.33
CA ASN A 88 3.39 9.96 -21.44
C ASN A 88 2.55 8.87 -20.77
N THR A 89 2.76 7.59 -21.11
CA THR A 89 2.10 6.44 -20.50
C THR A 89 3.13 5.44 -19.97
N PRO A 90 3.93 5.80 -18.96
CA PRO A 90 4.96 4.93 -18.42
C PRO A 90 4.36 3.81 -17.56
N PHE A 91 5.10 2.72 -17.41
CA PHE A 91 4.81 1.68 -16.44
C PHE A 91 5.35 2.11 -15.07
N ILE A 92 4.45 2.29 -14.09
CA ILE A 92 4.74 2.93 -12.81
C ILE A 92 5.11 1.96 -11.68
N GLU A 93 5.27 0.66 -11.96
CA GLU A 93 5.95 -0.25 -11.02
C GLU A 93 7.48 -0.19 -11.21
N ASN A 94 8.02 1.01 -11.36
CA ASN A 94 9.44 1.24 -11.62
C ASN A 94 9.91 2.45 -10.80
N ASP A 95 10.82 2.23 -9.85
CA ASP A 95 11.21 3.27 -8.88
C ASP A 95 11.74 4.56 -9.53
N PRO A 96 12.60 4.52 -10.57
CA PRO A 96 12.98 5.74 -11.29
C PRO A 96 11.78 6.48 -11.90
N VAL A 97 10.86 5.77 -12.55
CA VAL A 97 9.64 6.37 -13.14
C VAL A 97 8.78 6.99 -12.06
N LEU A 98 8.52 6.28 -10.96
CA LEU A 98 7.77 6.80 -9.83
C LEU A 98 8.44 8.04 -9.25
N GLY A 99 9.77 8.03 -9.11
CA GLY A 99 10.53 9.18 -8.62
C GLY A 99 10.38 10.41 -9.52
N ASP A 100 10.39 10.26 -10.84
CA ASP A 100 10.16 11.38 -11.77
C ASP A 100 8.73 11.93 -11.65
N ILE A 101 7.74 11.03 -11.63
CA ILE A 101 6.32 11.37 -11.46
C ILE A 101 6.10 12.09 -10.13
N ASP A 102 6.58 11.52 -9.04
CA ASP A 102 6.44 12.08 -7.70
C ASP A 102 7.09 13.46 -7.61
N ASN A 103 8.31 13.63 -8.12
CA ASN A 103 8.95 14.94 -8.19
C ASN A 103 8.16 15.95 -9.03
N HIS A 104 7.61 15.53 -10.18
CA HIS A 104 6.77 16.40 -11.02
C HIS A 104 5.51 16.87 -10.30
N PHE A 105 4.90 16.00 -9.49
CA PHE A 105 3.69 16.27 -8.72
C PHE A 105 3.99 16.73 -7.27
N GLY A 106 5.16 17.31 -7.02
CA GLY A 106 5.47 17.98 -5.75
C GLY A 106 5.78 17.05 -4.57
N GLY A 107 6.24 15.83 -4.84
CA GLY A 107 6.58 14.82 -3.84
C GLY A 107 5.37 14.05 -3.28
N ASN A 108 4.22 14.15 -3.98
CA ASN A 108 3.02 13.39 -3.65
C ASN A 108 2.19 13.13 -4.91
N TYR A 109 2.60 12.17 -5.74
CA TYR A 109 1.83 11.85 -6.95
C TYR A 109 0.44 11.27 -6.66
N LEU A 110 0.23 10.70 -5.48
CA LEU A 110 -1.06 10.15 -5.05
C LEU A 110 -2.07 11.24 -4.66
N ASN A 111 -1.66 12.50 -4.58
CA ASN A 111 -2.51 13.65 -4.26
C ASN A 111 -3.29 13.54 -2.93
N GLU A 112 -2.93 12.58 -2.07
CA GLU A 112 -3.62 12.29 -0.82
C GLU A 112 -2.62 12.00 0.32
N GLU A 113 -3.06 12.13 1.56
CA GLU A 113 -2.22 11.81 2.71
C GLU A 113 -2.09 10.29 2.88
N THR A 114 -0.86 9.79 2.88
CA THR A 114 -0.62 8.38 3.17
C THR A 114 -0.57 8.11 4.69
N LEU A 115 -0.91 6.90 5.09
CA LEU A 115 -0.85 6.44 6.48
C LEU A 115 0.54 6.66 7.10
N LEU A 116 1.62 6.45 6.32
CA LEU A 116 2.98 6.69 6.80
C LEU A 116 3.32 8.18 6.89
N ALA A 117 2.79 9.02 5.99
CA ALA A 117 2.91 10.47 6.11
C ALA A 117 2.18 10.99 7.35
N TYR A 118 0.92 10.58 7.55
CA TYR A 118 0.12 10.90 8.73
C TYR A 118 0.82 10.47 10.02
N ALA A 119 1.31 9.22 10.08
CA ALA A 119 2.03 8.72 11.25
C ALA A 119 3.30 9.55 11.53
N ARG A 120 4.08 9.89 10.49
CA ARG A 120 5.28 10.72 10.64
C ARG A 120 4.96 12.12 11.17
N GLN A 121 3.91 12.76 10.65
CA GLN A 121 3.46 14.07 11.12
C GLN A 121 3.00 14.03 12.59
N ASN A 122 2.53 12.87 13.06
CA ASN A 122 2.09 12.64 14.44
C ASN A 122 3.18 12.05 15.35
N GLY A 123 4.45 12.15 14.97
CA GLY A 123 5.59 11.78 15.82
C GLY A 123 5.92 10.29 15.87
N TYR A 124 5.35 9.48 14.97
CA TYR A 124 5.74 8.08 14.82
C TYR A 124 6.96 7.95 13.91
N HIS A 125 7.86 7.02 14.26
CA HIS A 125 8.92 6.58 13.35
C HIS A 125 8.32 5.64 12.31
N THR A 126 8.54 5.94 11.03
CA THR A 126 8.03 5.14 9.90
C THR A 126 9.18 4.67 9.02
N ALA A 127 9.02 3.49 8.45
CA ALA A 127 9.92 2.89 7.46
C ALA A 127 9.07 2.18 6.39
N ALA A 128 9.47 2.31 5.12
CA ALA A 128 8.87 1.67 3.96
C ALA A 128 10.00 1.21 3.03
#